data_AF-A0A7C3P970-F1
#
_entry.id   AF-A0A7C3P970-F1
#
_cell.length_a   1.000
_cell.length_b   1.000
_cell.length_c   1.000
_cell.angle_alpha   90.00
_cell.angle_beta   90.00
_cell.angle_gamma   90.00
#
_symmetry.space_group_name_H-M   'P 1'
#
loop_
_entity.id
_entity.type
_entity.pdbx_description
1 polymer ?
#
loop_
_entity_poly.entity_id
_entity_poly.type
_entity_poly.pdbx_seq_one_letter_code
_entity_poly.pdbx_strand_id
1 'polypeptide(L)'
;MHRANEKHRLRFRFRVNDVESLSDVPVTPDMLFHGSSLDPTMLRMTTGTLDLTLEQFLAQPVVETPDGIVKVSDVIRFAANKAGGVHYDPRRSAREEAIDQAVTQLARLGVHLLAISLVTIARVSLVGLRPLYDAILRLPELPPLLAHYRLDEGAYHFEGRGQFLQTALAYDLQEGLSWNGIVRIMEQAEPGRRVVYELGNVDGTVPRVTLFVDEGGSLGASALFTNDGSLEAVLQNFRQTLLYDRFTYVGFDLDLRSSTASLRLLLNNVVVAQAEGVVDSRTGRVTQHTIGADLIGSNSATFQIRELIIATSPLEAAVRTQLARYFWLRWHD
;
A
#
# COMPACT_ATOMS: atom_id res chain seq x y z
N MET A 1 1.16 8.62 -17.04
CA MET A 1 0.60 9.78 -16.31
C MET A 1 -0.74 10.25 -16.87
N HIS A 2 -0.81 10.85 -18.07
CA HIS A 2 -2.06 11.44 -18.61
C HIS A 2 -3.26 10.49 -18.60
N ARG A 3 -3.08 9.26 -19.10
CA ARG A 3 -4.13 8.23 -19.09
C ARG A 3 -4.66 7.90 -17.69
N ALA A 4 -3.79 7.85 -16.67
CA ALA A 4 -4.20 7.59 -15.29
C ALA A 4 -4.92 8.80 -14.67
N ASN A 5 -4.59 10.02 -15.09
CA ASN A 5 -5.21 11.26 -14.60
C ASN A 5 -6.52 11.63 -15.32
N GLU A 6 -6.90 10.92 -16.39
CA GLU A 6 -8.08 11.26 -17.20
C GLU A 6 -9.37 11.35 -16.36
N LYS A 7 -9.54 10.42 -15.41
CA LYS A 7 -10.68 10.40 -14.47
C LYS A 7 -10.60 11.49 -13.39
N HIS A 8 -9.40 11.82 -12.91
CA HIS A 8 -9.22 12.70 -11.75
C HIS A 8 -9.01 14.17 -12.13
N ARG A 9 -8.56 14.44 -13.36
CA ARG A 9 -8.33 15.79 -13.92
C ARG A 9 -7.50 16.70 -13.00
N LEU A 10 -6.55 16.10 -12.27
CA LEU A 10 -5.71 16.84 -11.32
C LEU A 10 -4.71 17.71 -12.08
N ARG A 11 -4.43 18.89 -11.52
CA ARG A 11 -3.39 19.80 -12.00
C ARG A 11 -2.12 19.54 -11.21
N PHE A 12 -1.17 18.83 -11.82
CA PHE A 12 0.11 18.52 -11.17
C PHE A 12 1.02 19.74 -11.11
N ARG A 13 1.79 19.83 -10.02
CA ARG A 13 2.86 20.80 -9.82
C ARG A 13 4.13 20.05 -9.49
N PHE A 14 5.22 20.38 -10.18
CA PHE A 14 6.53 19.79 -10.00
C PHE A 14 7.43 20.82 -9.36
N ARG A 15 7.72 20.64 -8.07
CA ARG A 15 8.61 21.53 -7.35
C ARG A 15 10.05 21.21 -7.70
N VAL A 16 10.78 22.20 -8.20
CA VAL A 16 12.22 22.12 -8.48
C VAL A 16 12.94 23.25 -7.79
N ASN A 17 14.25 23.13 -7.60
CA ASN A 17 15.04 24.30 -7.26
C ASN A 17 15.04 25.28 -8.42
N ASP A 18 15.06 26.57 -8.08
CA ASP A 18 15.30 27.61 -9.07
C ASP A 18 16.79 27.58 -9.44
N VAL A 19 17.05 26.97 -10.58
CA VAL A 19 18.36 26.97 -11.23
C VAL A 19 18.32 28.06 -12.29
N GLU A 20 18.27 29.31 -11.85
CA GLU A 20 18.47 30.44 -12.76
C GLU A 20 19.73 30.16 -13.58
N SER A 21 19.60 30.26 -14.91
CA SER A 21 20.76 30.26 -15.79
C SER A 21 21.70 31.34 -15.25
N LEU A 22 22.97 31.00 -15.09
CA LEU A 22 24.06 31.88 -14.66
C LEU A 22 24.33 32.99 -15.70
N SER A 23 23.28 33.59 -16.25
CA SER A 23 23.26 34.68 -17.20
C SER A 23 23.99 35.92 -16.68
N ASP A 24 24.18 36.03 -15.36
CA ASP A 24 24.99 37.06 -14.71
C ASP A 24 26.46 36.67 -14.46
N VAL A 25 26.88 35.45 -14.81
CA VAL A 25 28.30 35.06 -14.73
C VAL A 25 29.01 35.42 -16.03
N PRO A 26 30.00 36.32 -16.01
CA PRO A 26 30.63 36.87 -17.23
C PRO A 26 31.45 35.88 -18.06
N VAL A 27 31.59 34.63 -17.61
CA VAL A 27 32.22 33.54 -18.36
C VAL A 27 31.23 32.38 -18.39
N THR A 28 30.59 32.16 -19.54
CA THR A 28 29.80 30.94 -19.79
C THR A 28 30.76 29.76 -19.81
N PRO A 29 30.67 28.83 -18.84
CA PRO A 29 31.53 27.66 -18.86
C PRO A 29 31.14 26.74 -20.04
N ASP A 30 32.09 25.92 -20.49
CA ASP A 30 31.91 25.00 -21.63
C ASP A 30 30.70 24.06 -21.43
N MET A 31 30.34 23.79 -20.17
CA MET A 31 29.18 23.00 -19.80
C MET A 31 28.70 23.33 -18.38
N LEU A 32 27.40 23.56 -18.22
CA LEU A 32 26.71 23.64 -16.94
C LEU A 32 25.82 22.42 -16.75
N PHE A 33 25.97 21.73 -15.61
CA PHE A 33 25.13 20.59 -15.25
C PHE A 33 24.17 20.93 -14.11
N HIS A 34 22.88 20.93 -14.43
CA HIS A 34 21.78 21.21 -13.51
C HIS A 34 21.07 19.94 -13.01
N GLY A 35 21.36 18.76 -13.58
CA GLY A 35 20.53 17.57 -13.37
C GLY A 35 20.34 17.15 -11.92
N SER A 36 21.35 17.25 -11.05
CA SER A 36 21.20 17.01 -9.60
C SER A 36 20.66 18.22 -8.84
N SER A 37 20.80 19.42 -9.39
CA SER A 37 20.31 20.65 -8.79
C SER A 37 18.80 20.80 -8.90
N LEU A 38 18.10 20.06 -9.76
CA LEU A 38 16.64 20.18 -9.89
C LEU A 38 15.86 19.69 -8.66
N ASP A 39 16.41 18.76 -7.86
CA ASP A 39 15.73 18.19 -6.69
C ASP A 39 15.83 19.12 -5.46
N PRO A 40 14.72 19.65 -4.93
CA PRO A 40 14.73 20.52 -3.74
C PRO A 40 15.29 19.87 -2.47
N THR A 41 15.36 18.54 -2.42
CA THR A 41 15.89 17.79 -1.26
C THR A 41 17.41 17.64 -1.28
N MET A 42 18.04 17.92 -2.42
CA MET A 42 19.50 17.92 -2.55
C MET A 42 20.04 19.29 -2.10
N LEU A 43 20.91 19.30 -1.07
CA LEU A 43 21.56 20.52 -0.57
C LEU A 43 22.42 21.17 -1.66
N ARG A 44 21.95 22.30 -2.21
CA ARG A 44 22.73 23.19 -3.08
C ARG A 44 22.37 24.66 -2.81
N MET A 45 23.29 25.56 -3.13
CA MET A 45 23.03 27.00 -3.15
C MET A 45 22.08 27.29 -4.31
N THR A 46 20.80 27.51 -4.00
CA THR A 46 19.76 27.84 -4.97
C THR A 46 19.13 29.17 -4.58
N THR A 47 18.59 29.91 -5.55
CA THR A 47 17.92 31.20 -5.31
C THR A 47 16.51 31.02 -4.75
N GLY A 48 15.98 29.80 -4.81
CA GLY A 48 14.67 29.43 -4.28
C GLY A 48 14.17 28.11 -4.86
N THR A 49 12.85 27.96 -4.89
CA THR A 49 12.15 26.83 -5.53
C THR A 49 11.02 27.33 -6.40
N LEU A 50 10.72 26.59 -7.47
CA LEU A 50 9.65 26.88 -8.43
C LEU A 50 8.64 25.73 -8.47
N ASP A 51 7.34 26.05 -8.52
CA ASP A 51 6.25 25.09 -8.70
C ASP A 51 5.76 25.07 -10.16
N LEU A 52 6.26 24.12 -10.95
CA LEU A 52 6.09 24.09 -12.41
C LEU A 52 4.91 23.25 -12.87
N THR A 53 4.29 23.62 -14.01
CA THR A 53 3.42 22.68 -14.75
C THR A 53 4.25 21.55 -15.36
N LEU A 54 3.61 20.48 -15.84
CA LEU A 54 4.33 19.41 -16.55
C LEU A 54 5.15 19.95 -17.73
N GLU A 55 4.55 20.80 -18.56
CA GLU A 55 5.22 21.38 -19.72
C GLU A 55 6.44 22.20 -19.31
N GLN A 56 6.30 23.03 -18.28
CA GLN A 56 7.40 23.82 -17.73
C GLN A 56 8.49 22.95 -17.11
N PHE A 57 8.12 21.86 -16.43
CA PHE A 57 9.05 20.89 -15.86
C PHE A 57 9.84 20.15 -16.95
N LEU A 58 9.15 19.66 -17.98
CA LEU A 58 9.77 19.00 -19.13
C LEU A 58 10.71 19.95 -19.90
N ALA A 59 10.46 21.25 -19.82
CA ALA A 59 11.30 22.28 -20.43
C ALA A 59 12.52 22.70 -19.60
N GLN A 60 12.65 22.24 -18.34
CA GLN A 60 13.76 22.63 -17.48
C GLN A 60 15.12 22.18 -18.03
N PRO A 61 16.16 23.04 -17.94
CA PRO A 61 17.50 22.69 -18.36
C PRO A 61 18.09 21.62 -17.43
N VAL A 62 18.78 20.65 -18.02
CA VAL A 62 19.56 19.61 -17.32
C VAL A 62 21.05 19.81 -17.61
N VAL A 63 21.38 20.13 -18.87
CA VAL A 63 22.72 20.49 -19.32
C VAL A 63 22.61 21.73 -20.20
N GLU A 64 23.46 22.72 -19.99
CA GLU A 64 23.63 23.86 -20.89
C GLU A 64 25.06 23.84 -21.44
N THR A 65 25.21 24.00 -22.75
CA THR A 65 26.49 24.16 -23.45
C THR A 65 26.40 25.34 -24.42
N PRO A 66 27.52 25.86 -24.97
CA PRO A 66 27.48 26.89 -26.00
C PRO A 66 26.65 26.50 -27.24
N ASP A 67 26.56 25.20 -27.53
CA ASP A 67 25.85 24.66 -28.69
C ASP A 67 24.35 24.42 -28.44
N GLY A 68 23.90 24.49 -27.18
CA GLY A 68 22.47 24.40 -26.85
C GLY A 68 22.14 23.91 -25.45
N ILE A 69 20.84 23.67 -25.24
CA ILE A 69 20.27 23.27 -23.95
C ILE A 69 19.63 21.89 -24.07
N VAL A 70 20.07 20.97 -23.22
CA VAL A 70 19.45 19.66 -23.01
C VAL A 70 18.42 19.77 -21.90
N LYS A 71 17.17 19.46 -22.23
CA LYS A 71 16.03 19.58 -21.31
C LYS A 71 15.68 18.25 -20.66
N VAL A 72 14.86 18.29 -19.60
CA VAL A 72 14.27 17.09 -18.97
C VAL A 72 13.60 16.18 -20.01
N SER A 73 12.83 16.75 -20.96
CA SER A 73 12.21 15.98 -22.03
C SER A 73 13.20 15.23 -22.93
N ASP A 74 14.37 15.83 -23.18
CA ASP A 74 15.40 15.25 -24.03
C ASP A 74 16.06 14.07 -23.33
N VAL A 75 16.36 14.22 -22.03
CA VAL A 75 16.92 13.15 -21.19
C VAL A 75 15.99 11.95 -21.14
N ILE A 76 14.69 12.16 -20.89
CA ILE A 76 13.68 11.09 -20.88
C ILE A 76 13.62 10.40 -22.25
N ARG A 77 13.58 11.18 -23.34
CA ARG A 77 13.49 10.63 -24.71
C ARG A 77 14.74 9.84 -25.08
N PHE A 78 15.92 10.34 -24.75
CA PHE A 78 17.20 9.69 -25.01
C PHE A 78 17.30 8.37 -24.22
N ALA A 79 16.96 8.39 -22.93
CA ALA A 79 16.94 7.19 -22.10
C ALA A 79 15.95 6.13 -22.62
N ALA A 80 14.74 6.54 -23.03
CA ALA A 80 13.71 5.64 -23.50
C ALA A 80 14.02 4.97 -24.85
N ASN A 81 14.74 5.65 -25.75
CA ASN A 81 14.94 5.19 -27.14
C ASN A 81 16.38 4.77 -27.49
N LYS A 82 17.40 5.19 -26.72
CA LYS A 82 18.81 5.06 -27.14
C LYS A 82 19.70 4.36 -26.12
N ALA A 83 19.56 4.69 -24.84
CA ALA A 83 20.43 4.16 -23.79
C ALA A 83 20.02 2.74 -23.29
N GLY A 84 19.51 1.88 -24.17
CA GLY A 84 19.00 0.55 -23.82
C GLY A 84 17.53 0.51 -23.37
N GLY A 85 16.77 1.55 -23.67
CA GLY A 85 15.33 1.62 -23.36
C GLY A 85 14.45 0.74 -24.27
N VAL A 86 13.14 0.73 -23.96
CA VAL A 86 12.13 -0.17 -24.54
C VAL A 86 12.02 -0.10 -26.08
N HIS A 87 12.41 1.03 -26.68
CA HIS A 87 12.34 1.27 -28.12
C HIS A 87 13.70 1.63 -28.71
N TYR A 88 14.67 0.71 -28.63
CA TYR A 88 16.01 0.96 -29.19
C TYR A 88 15.96 1.27 -30.68
N ASP A 89 16.42 2.47 -31.05
CA ASP A 89 16.64 2.88 -32.43
C ASP A 89 18.12 3.28 -32.61
N PRO A 90 18.88 2.61 -33.50
CA PRO A 90 20.30 2.89 -33.68
C PRO A 90 20.59 4.21 -34.42
N ARG A 91 19.61 4.85 -35.08
CA ARG A 91 19.83 6.09 -35.82
C ARG A 91 19.83 7.28 -34.86
N ARG A 92 20.91 8.05 -34.80
CA ARG A 92 21.01 9.21 -33.92
C ARG A 92 20.82 10.50 -34.71
N SER A 93 20.01 11.41 -34.19
CA SER A 93 20.01 12.79 -34.65
C SER A 93 21.24 13.54 -34.14
N ALA A 94 21.65 14.62 -34.82
CA ALA A 94 22.78 15.44 -34.39
C ALA A 94 22.67 15.91 -32.92
N ARG A 95 21.43 16.20 -32.47
CA ARG A 95 21.15 16.56 -31.07
C ARG A 95 21.38 15.41 -30.10
N GLU A 96 21.01 14.19 -30.48
CA GLU A 96 21.24 12.99 -29.64
C GLU A 96 22.71 12.61 -29.60
N GLU A 97 23.46 12.82 -30.69
CA GLU A 97 24.91 12.64 -30.70
C GLU A 97 25.60 13.63 -29.76
N ALA A 98 25.18 14.90 -29.74
CA ALA A 98 25.70 15.88 -28.79
C ALA A 98 25.44 15.47 -27.32
N ILE A 99 24.25 14.95 -27.02
CA ILE A 99 23.91 14.44 -25.68
C ILE A 99 24.80 13.23 -25.33
N ASP A 100 24.94 12.27 -26.24
CA ASP A 100 25.76 11.07 -26.01
C ASP A 100 27.24 11.40 -25.82
N GLN A 101 27.76 12.38 -26.57
CA GLN A 101 29.13 12.88 -26.40
C GLN A 101 29.31 13.53 -25.02
N ALA A 102 28.40 14.43 -24.61
CA ALA A 102 28.46 15.07 -23.30
C ALA A 102 28.39 14.04 -22.15
N VAL A 103 27.51 13.04 -22.27
CA VAL A 103 27.38 11.95 -21.30
C VAL A 103 28.65 11.08 -21.27
N THR A 104 29.21 10.75 -22.42
CA THR A 104 30.40 9.89 -22.53
C THR A 104 31.67 10.57 -22.03
N GLN A 105 31.84 11.87 -22.31
CA GLN A 105 33.01 12.64 -21.85
C GLN A 105 33.09 12.67 -20.33
N LEU A 106 31.97 12.86 -19.63
CA LEU A 106 31.93 12.88 -18.18
C LEU A 106 31.91 11.49 -17.53
N ALA A 107 31.36 10.49 -18.21
CA ALA A 107 31.45 9.10 -17.76
C ALA A 107 32.91 8.64 -17.63
N ARG A 108 33.82 9.15 -18.48
CA ARG A 108 35.28 8.91 -18.37
C ARG A 108 35.89 9.48 -17.08
N LEU A 109 35.23 10.47 -16.46
CA LEU A 109 35.60 11.03 -15.16
C LEU A 109 34.88 10.34 -13.99
N GLY A 110 34.21 9.21 -14.24
CA GLY A 110 33.48 8.44 -13.23
C GLY A 110 32.10 9.01 -12.87
N VAL A 111 31.60 10.02 -13.58
CA VAL A 111 30.31 10.66 -13.30
C VAL A 111 29.26 10.24 -14.33
N HIS A 112 28.24 9.52 -13.89
CA HIS A 112 27.12 9.11 -14.74
C HIS A 112 26.00 10.17 -14.75
N LEU A 113 26.19 11.26 -15.50
CA LEU A 113 25.22 12.36 -15.60
C LEU A 113 23.80 11.90 -15.92
N LEU A 114 23.65 10.97 -16.86
CA LEU A 114 22.36 10.45 -17.27
C LEU A 114 21.65 9.77 -16.09
N ALA A 115 22.36 8.91 -15.35
CA ALA A 115 21.80 8.22 -14.18
C ALA A 115 21.39 9.22 -13.08
N ILE A 116 22.26 10.20 -12.78
CA ILE A 116 21.98 11.25 -11.77
C ILE A 116 20.74 12.06 -12.18
N SER A 117 20.64 12.44 -13.45
CA SER A 117 19.51 13.21 -13.97
C SER A 117 18.23 12.41 -13.93
N LEU A 118 18.25 11.14 -14.35
CA LEU A 118 17.08 10.26 -14.33
C LEU A 118 16.57 10.01 -12.90
N VAL A 119 17.47 9.78 -11.94
CA VAL A 119 17.09 9.62 -10.53
C VAL A 119 16.44 10.91 -10.00
N THR A 120 17.02 12.06 -10.31
CA THR A 120 16.48 13.36 -9.89
C THR A 120 15.11 13.64 -10.52
N ILE A 121 14.99 13.44 -11.84
CA ILE A 121 13.73 13.58 -12.57
C ILE A 121 12.67 12.64 -11.99
N ALA A 122 13.03 11.40 -11.67
CA ALA A 122 12.13 10.42 -11.07
C ALA A 122 11.64 10.89 -9.70
N ARG A 123 12.53 11.38 -8.81
CA ARG A 123 12.15 11.90 -7.48
C ARG A 123 11.18 13.07 -7.58
N VAL A 124 11.52 14.09 -8.34
CA VAL A 124 10.65 15.26 -8.56
C VAL A 124 9.31 14.83 -9.16
N SER A 125 9.33 13.88 -10.12
CA SER A 125 8.11 13.35 -10.72
C SER A 125 7.25 12.61 -9.71
N LEU A 126 7.82 11.75 -8.87
CA LEU A 126 7.09 10.99 -7.85
C LEU A 126 6.42 11.92 -6.83
N VAL A 127 7.13 12.97 -6.38
CA VAL A 127 6.56 13.99 -5.49
C VAL A 127 5.43 14.75 -6.19
N GLY A 128 5.66 15.24 -7.41
CA GLY A 128 4.64 15.98 -8.18
C GLY A 128 3.41 15.12 -8.54
N LEU A 129 3.56 13.80 -8.60
CA LEU A 129 2.50 12.83 -8.86
C LEU A 129 1.81 12.32 -7.61
N ARG A 130 2.27 12.69 -6.41
CA ARG A 130 1.65 12.26 -5.15
C ARG A 130 0.13 12.51 -5.09
N PRO A 131 -0.41 13.66 -5.55
CA PRO A 131 -1.86 13.87 -5.57
C PRO A 131 -2.62 12.87 -6.45
N LEU A 132 -2.01 12.41 -7.56
CA LEU A 132 -2.62 11.36 -8.40
C LEU A 132 -2.60 10.03 -7.67
N TYR A 133 -1.48 9.69 -7.05
CA TYR A 133 -1.36 8.48 -6.24
C TYR A 133 -2.44 8.48 -5.14
N ASP A 134 -2.56 9.55 -4.37
CA ASP A 134 -3.56 9.67 -3.29
C ASP A 134 -5.01 9.65 -3.82
N ALA A 135 -5.25 10.17 -5.04
CA ALA A 135 -6.56 10.13 -5.67
C ALA A 135 -6.94 8.73 -6.21
N ILE A 136 -5.94 7.95 -6.63
CA ILE A 136 -6.11 6.55 -7.04
C ILE A 136 -6.23 5.66 -5.79
N LEU A 137 -5.41 5.92 -4.77
CA LEU A 137 -5.34 5.16 -3.53
C LEU A 137 -6.38 5.65 -2.52
N ARG A 138 -7.64 5.61 -2.93
CA ARG A 138 -8.76 5.91 -2.04
C ARG A 138 -9.34 4.62 -1.52
N LEU A 139 -9.60 4.63 -0.21
CA LEU A 139 -10.46 3.63 0.38
C LEU A 139 -11.82 3.68 -0.34
N PRO A 140 -12.38 2.54 -0.75
CA PRO A 140 -13.71 2.54 -1.35
C PRO A 140 -14.75 3.07 -0.36
N GLU A 141 -15.94 3.39 -0.85
CA GLU A 141 -17.08 3.62 0.02
C GLU A 141 -17.41 2.32 0.75
N LEU A 142 -17.22 2.33 2.07
CA LEU A 142 -17.46 1.18 2.92
C LEU A 142 -18.75 1.40 3.73
N PRO A 143 -19.43 0.32 4.13
CA PRO A 143 -20.43 0.41 5.19
C PRO A 143 -19.82 0.94 6.49
N PRO A 144 -20.65 1.28 7.50
CA PRO A 144 -20.14 1.80 8.77
C PRO A 144 -19.03 0.93 9.35
N LEU A 145 -17.99 1.58 9.85
CA LEU A 145 -16.80 0.90 10.37
C LEU A 145 -16.89 0.78 11.88
N LEU A 146 -16.59 -0.42 12.36
CA LEU A 146 -16.31 -0.65 13.77
C LEU A 146 -14.94 -0.07 14.14
N ALA A 147 -13.96 -0.28 13.27
CA ALA A 147 -12.60 0.22 13.43
C ALA A 147 -11.84 0.30 12.10
N HIS A 148 -10.88 1.23 12.03
CA HIS A 148 -9.89 1.32 10.97
C HIS A 148 -8.52 1.59 11.59
N TYR A 149 -7.68 0.56 11.65
CA TYR A 149 -6.29 0.67 12.10
C TYR A 149 -5.40 0.81 10.88
N ARG A 150 -4.78 1.97 10.72
CA ARG A 150 -3.96 2.29 9.55
C ARG A 150 -2.60 2.80 9.97
N LEU A 151 -1.56 2.19 9.42
CA LEU A 151 -0.22 2.75 9.44
C LEU A 151 0.07 3.51 8.15
N ASP A 152 0.86 4.56 8.25
CA ASP A 152 1.38 5.26 7.07
C ASP A 152 2.57 4.48 6.48
N GLU A 153 3.42 3.89 7.34
CA GLU A 153 4.55 3.03 6.98
C GLU A 153 4.77 1.93 8.03
N GLY A 154 5.48 0.85 7.66
CA GLY A 154 5.85 -0.23 8.58
C GLY A 154 4.73 -1.24 8.88
N ALA A 155 4.80 -1.87 10.05
CA ALA A 155 3.80 -2.83 10.55
C ALA A 155 3.74 -2.79 12.09
N TYR A 156 2.60 -3.17 12.68
CA TYR A 156 2.54 -3.55 14.09
C TYR A 156 3.00 -5.00 14.24
N HIS A 157 3.79 -5.27 15.28
CA HIS A 157 4.40 -6.57 15.54
C HIS A 157 3.77 -7.19 16.79
N PHE A 158 3.29 -8.42 16.66
CA PHE A 158 2.82 -9.25 17.76
C PHE A 158 3.75 -10.46 17.83
N GLU A 159 4.50 -10.58 18.93
CA GLU A 159 5.52 -11.62 19.11
C GLU A 159 5.02 -12.77 20.00
N GLY A 160 3.74 -13.12 19.88
CA GLY A 160 3.10 -14.09 20.78
C GLY A 160 2.93 -13.57 22.21
N ARG A 161 3.01 -12.24 22.40
CA ARG A 161 2.76 -11.55 23.66
C ARG A 161 2.12 -10.19 23.39
N GLY A 162 1.27 -9.76 24.32
CA GLY A 162 0.58 -8.48 24.24
C GLY A 162 -0.67 -8.51 23.37
N GLN A 163 -1.49 -7.47 23.52
CA GLN A 163 -2.71 -7.30 22.74
C GLN A 163 -3.05 -5.82 22.60
N PHE A 164 -3.70 -5.46 21.49
CA PHE A 164 -4.54 -4.27 21.48
C PHE A 164 -5.92 -4.69 21.96
N LEU A 165 -6.40 -4.01 23.00
CA LEU A 165 -7.70 -4.23 23.60
C LEU A 165 -8.50 -2.94 23.53
N GLN A 166 -9.72 -3.02 23.01
CA GLN A 166 -10.70 -1.94 23.08
C GLN A 166 -11.89 -2.40 23.91
N THR A 167 -12.06 -1.76 25.08
CA THR A 167 -12.99 -2.16 26.13
C THR A 167 -14.32 -1.41 26.12
N ALA A 168 -14.42 -0.30 25.38
CA ALA A 168 -15.60 0.55 25.30
C ALA A 168 -16.39 0.34 24.01
N LEU A 169 -16.47 -0.91 23.53
CA LEU A 169 -17.28 -1.24 22.37
C LEU A 169 -18.73 -1.49 22.82
N ALA A 170 -19.69 -1.01 22.04
CA ALA A 170 -21.10 -1.26 22.25
C ALA A 170 -21.73 -1.52 20.89
N TYR A 171 -21.65 -2.77 20.44
CA TYR A 171 -22.05 -3.16 19.10
C TYR A 171 -23.04 -4.32 19.17
N ASP A 172 -24.19 -4.16 18.52
CA ASP A 172 -25.16 -5.23 18.38
C ASP A 172 -24.89 -5.96 17.06
N LEU A 173 -24.49 -7.24 17.14
CA LEU A 173 -24.03 -8.01 15.98
C LEU A 173 -25.20 -8.45 15.08
N GLN A 174 -26.01 -7.53 14.55
CA GLN A 174 -27.27 -7.87 13.85
C GLN A 174 -27.08 -8.39 12.44
N GLU A 175 -26.35 -7.65 11.60
CA GLU A 175 -26.17 -8.00 10.19
C GLU A 175 -24.93 -8.88 9.95
N GLY A 176 -24.11 -9.04 10.98
CA GLY A 176 -22.81 -9.70 10.92
C GLY A 176 -21.66 -8.70 10.98
N LEU A 177 -20.52 -9.04 10.37
CA LEU A 177 -19.35 -8.16 10.31
C LEU A 177 -18.40 -8.59 9.19
N SER A 178 -17.50 -7.70 8.81
CA SER A 178 -16.39 -8.02 7.92
C SER A 178 -15.08 -7.55 8.52
N TRP A 179 -14.09 -8.44 8.58
CA TRP A 179 -12.74 -8.15 9.04
C TRP A 179 -11.79 -8.29 7.87
N ASN A 180 -10.99 -7.27 7.56
CA ASN A 180 -10.14 -7.24 6.36
C ASN A 180 -8.80 -6.57 6.68
N GLY A 181 -7.69 -7.27 6.54
CA GLY A 181 -6.38 -6.73 6.85
C GLY A 181 -5.23 -7.26 6.01
N ILE A 182 -4.14 -6.49 5.96
CA ILE A 182 -2.86 -6.92 5.39
C ILE A 182 -1.99 -7.46 6.52
N VAL A 183 -1.88 -8.79 6.56
CA VAL A 183 -1.30 -9.53 7.67
C VAL A 183 -0.21 -10.47 7.19
N ARG A 184 0.87 -10.57 7.96
CA ARG A 184 1.89 -11.60 7.85
C ARG A 184 1.78 -12.52 9.05
N ILE A 185 1.16 -13.68 8.86
CA ILE A 185 1.10 -14.73 9.88
C ILE A 185 2.44 -15.46 9.89
N MET A 186 3.06 -15.53 11.07
CA MET A 186 4.41 -16.08 11.25
C MET A 186 4.35 -17.37 12.07
N GLU A 187 5.51 -17.93 12.41
CA GLU A 187 5.58 -19.07 13.32
C GLU A 187 5.12 -18.68 14.72
N GLN A 188 4.20 -19.47 15.27
CA GLN A 188 3.61 -19.21 16.57
C GLN A 188 4.62 -19.56 17.68
N ALA A 189 4.73 -18.70 18.69
CA ALA A 189 5.71 -18.86 19.76
C ALA A 189 5.41 -20.05 20.68
N GLU A 190 4.15 -20.47 20.74
CA GLU A 190 3.67 -21.54 21.61
C GLU A 190 2.63 -22.40 20.85
N PRO A 191 2.50 -23.70 21.18
CA PRO A 191 1.58 -24.62 20.50
C PRO A 191 0.11 -24.33 20.82
N GLY A 192 -0.83 -24.93 20.09
CA GLY A 192 -2.27 -24.76 20.31
C GLY A 192 -2.89 -23.64 19.47
N ARG A 193 -4.15 -23.33 19.75
CA ARG A 193 -4.92 -22.31 19.02
C ARG A 193 -4.51 -20.90 19.44
N ARG A 194 -4.07 -20.09 18.48
CA ARG A 194 -3.58 -18.72 18.68
C ARG A 194 -4.48 -17.70 18.01
N VAL A 195 -4.86 -16.68 18.75
CA VAL A 195 -5.88 -15.71 18.35
C VAL A 195 -5.24 -14.48 17.74
N VAL A 196 -5.57 -14.24 16.47
CA VAL A 196 -5.15 -13.04 15.74
C VAL A 196 -6.10 -11.89 16.05
N TYR A 197 -7.39 -12.17 16.07
CA TYR A 197 -8.45 -11.21 16.36
C TYR A 197 -9.62 -11.89 17.06
N GLU A 198 -10.26 -11.19 17.99
CA GLU A 198 -11.49 -11.64 18.62
C GLU A 198 -12.47 -10.50 18.91
N LEU A 199 -13.76 -10.77 18.74
CA LEU A 199 -14.88 -9.90 19.09
C LEU A 199 -15.83 -10.66 20.01
N GLY A 200 -16.26 -10.07 21.12
CA GLY A 200 -17.22 -10.70 22.03
C GLY A 200 -17.32 -10.02 23.39
N ASN A 201 -17.55 -10.82 24.42
CA ASN A 201 -17.67 -10.38 25.81
C ASN A 201 -16.70 -11.15 26.72
N VAL A 202 -16.08 -10.46 27.67
CA VAL A 202 -15.06 -11.03 28.58
C VAL A 202 -15.63 -12.09 29.52
N ASP A 203 -16.91 -11.97 29.86
CA ASP A 203 -17.64 -12.95 30.68
C ASP A 203 -17.93 -14.27 29.94
N GLY A 204 -17.49 -14.38 28.67
CA GLY A 204 -17.70 -15.56 27.83
C GLY A 204 -19.08 -15.64 27.20
N THR A 205 -19.94 -14.64 27.40
CA THR A 205 -21.25 -14.61 26.76
C THR A 205 -21.13 -14.41 25.25
N VAL A 206 -21.90 -15.21 24.51
CA VAL A 206 -22.03 -15.15 23.05
C VAL A 206 -22.78 -13.88 22.62
N PRO A 207 -22.55 -13.36 21.39
CA PRO A 207 -21.76 -13.95 20.32
C PRO A 207 -20.25 -13.73 20.47
N ARG A 208 -19.47 -14.66 19.90
CA ARG A 208 -18.01 -14.58 19.83
C ARG A 208 -17.55 -14.85 18.41
N VAL A 209 -16.69 -13.99 17.87
CA VAL A 209 -16.11 -14.16 16.52
C VAL A 209 -14.61 -14.09 16.62
N THR A 210 -13.92 -15.06 16.05
CA THR A 210 -12.48 -15.26 16.24
C THR A 210 -11.80 -15.54 14.90
N LEU A 211 -10.67 -14.88 14.63
CA LEU A 211 -9.69 -15.26 13.61
C LEU A 211 -8.49 -15.88 14.33
N PHE A 212 -8.08 -17.07 13.92
CA PHE A 212 -7.09 -17.85 14.63
C PHE A 212 -6.17 -18.63 13.71
N VAL A 213 -5.04 -19.06 14.26
CA VAL A 213 -4.14 -20.08 13.71
C VAL A 213 -4.14 -21.25 14.66
N ASP A 214 -4.35 -22.47 14.18
CA ASP A 214 -4.31 -23.67 15.03
C ASP A 214 -2.89 -24.24 15.17
N GLU A 215 -2.75 -25.29 15.97
CA GLU A 215 -1.47 -25.98 16.20
C GLU A 215 -0.90 -26.62 14.91
N GLY A 216 -1.77 -27.03 14.00
CA GLY A 216 -1.38 -27.57 12.68
C GLY A 216 -0.93 -26.49 11.70
N GLY A 217 -1.02 -25.21 12.06
CA GLY A 217 -0.73 -24.09 11.19
C GLY A 217 -1.82 -23.84 10.14
N SER A 218 -3.05 -24.27 10.39
CA SER A 218 -4.23 -23.89 9.61
C SER A 218 -4.68 -22.49 10.02
N LEU A 219 -5.19 -21.72 9.05
CA LEU A 219 -5.79 -20.40 9.30
C LEU A 219 -7.30 -20.57 9.32
N GLY A 220 -7.97 -20.10 10.37
CA GLY A 220 -9.40 -20.29 10.55
C GLY A 220 -10.12 -19.05 11.04
N ALA A 221 -11.39 -18.95 10.69
CA ALA A 221 -12.34 -18.05 11.32
C ALA A 221 -13.47 -18.88 11.96
N SER A 222 -13.93 -18.49 13.13
CA SER A 222 -15.08 -19.11 13.78
C SER A 222 -16.05 -18.09 14.35
N ALA A 223 -17.33 -18.45 14.41
CA ALA A 223 -18.36 -17.68 15.09
C ALA A 223 -19.17 -18.60 16.00
N LEU A 224 -19.39 -18.18 17.25
CA LEU A 224 -20.19 -18.87 18.26
C LEU A 224 -21.42 -18.03 18.60
N PHE A 225 -22.57 -18.68 18.68
CA PHE A 225 -23.88 -18.06 18.93
C PHE A 225 -24.58 -18.75 20.10
N THR A 226 -25.74 -18.21 20.50
CA THR A 226 -26.62 -18.87 21.47
C THR A 226 -27.13 -20.21 20.95
N ASN A 227 -27.48 -21.13 21.86
CA ASN A 227 -28.03 -22.46 21.58
C ASN A 227 -27.06 -23.40 20.82
N ASP A 228 -25.77 -23.37 21.19
CA ASP A 228 -24.71 -24.22 20.61
C ASP A 228 -24.46 -24.04 19.10
N GLY A 229 -25.05 -23.02 18.49
CA GLY A 229 -24.78 -22.67 17.09
C GLY A 229 -23.33 -22.23 16.91
N SER A 230 -22.60 -22.91 16.03
CA SER A 230 -21.22 -22.55 15.69
C SER A 230 -20.97 -22.67 14.18
N LEU A 231 -20.15 -21.77 13.67
CA LEU A 231 -19.62 -21.79 12.30
C LEU A 231 -18.10 -21.78 12.38
N GLU A 232 -17.45 -22.58 11.55
CA GLU A 232 -15.99 -22.64 11.49
C GLU A 232 -15.53 -22.83 10.05
N ALA A 233 -14.81 -21.84 9.51
CA ALA A 233 -14.26 -21.84 8.16
C ALA A 233 -12.72 -21.89 8.26
N VAL A 234 -12.13 -23.02 7.86
CA VAL A 234 -10.69 -23.30 8.07
C VAL A 234 -9.99 -23.63 6.75
N LEU A 235 -8.92 -22.90 6.46
CA LEU A 235 -7.95 -23.26 5.44
C LEU A 235 -6.88 -24.17 6.05
N GLN A 236 -7.00 -25.46 5.76
CA GLN A 236 -6.07 -26.49 6.19
C GLN A 236 -4.67 -26.26 5.61
N ASN A 237 -3.63 -26.59 6.40
CA ASN A 237 -2.23 -26.53 5.96
C ASN A 237 -1.77 -25.15 5.45
N PHE A 238 -2.33 -24.05 5.98
CA PHE A 238 -1.95 -22.70 5.56
C PHE A 238 -0.44 -22.45 5.67
N ARG A 239 0.21 -22.98 6.72
CA ARG A 239 1.68 -22.95 6.93
C ARG A 239 2.51 -23.53 5.77
N GLN A 240 1.93 -24.41 4.95
CA GLN A 240 2.62 -25.03 3.81
C GLN A 240 2.42 -24.25 2.51
N THR A 241 1.61 -23.18 2.52
CA THR A 241 1.35 -22.35 1.33
C THR A 241 2.46 -21.35 1.09
N LEU A 242 2.57 -20.85 -0.15
CA LEU A 242 3.50 -19.76 -0.50
C LEU A 242 3.15 -18.41 0.15
N LEU A 243 1.97 -18.31 0.76
CA LEU A 243 1.47 -17.10 1.44
C LEU A 243 1.86 -17.05 2.92
N TYR A 244 2.29 -18.19 3.48
CA TYR A 244 2.77 -18.23 4.86
C TYR A 244 4.03 -17.38 5.03
N ASP A 245 4.10 -16.65 6.14
CA ASP A 245 5.18 -15.70 6.43
C ASP A 245 5.36 -14.60 5.36
N ARG A 246 4.29 -14.28 4.63
CA ARG A 246 4.21 -13.14 3.70
C ARG A 246 3.06 -12.22 4.06
N PHE A 247 3.24 -10.91 3.82
CA PHE A 247 2.12 -9.98 3.90
C PHE A 247 1.08 -10.34 2.86
N THR A 248 -0.09 -10.74 3.33
CA THR A 248 -1.20 -11.26 2.53
C THR A 248 -2.46 -10.54 2.94
N TYR A 249 -3.35 -10.28 1.99
CA TYR A 249 -4.69 -9.82 2.34
C TYR A 249 -5.46 -11.00 2.94
N VAL A 250 -5.76 -10.91 4.24
CA VAL A 250 -6.61 -11.86 4.96
C VAL A 250 -7.92 -11.17 5.29
N GLY A 251 -9.04 -11.85 5.10
CA GLY A 251 -10.32 -11.35 5.53
C GLY A 251 -11.27 -12.45 5.98
N PHE A 252 -12.32 -12.09 6.71
CA PHE A 252 -13.49 -12.93 6.85
C PHE A 252 -14.77 -12.10 6.79
N ASP A 253 -15.82 -12.68 6.22
CA ASP A 253 -17.18 -12.12 6.19
C ASP A 253 -18.09 -13.04 7.01
N LEU A 254 -18.75 -12.49 8.03
CA LEU A 254 -19.86 -13.12 8.73
C LEU A 254 -21.16 -12.44 8.27
N ASP A 255 -22.08 -13.18 7.66
CA ASP A 255 -23.38 -12.69 7.22
C ASP A 255 -24.50 -13.33 8.04
N LEU A 256 -25.29 -12.49 8.72
CA LEU A 256 -26.39 -12.88 9.59
C LEU A 256 -27.76 -12.35 9.09
N ARG A 257 -27.82 -11.77 7.89
CA ARG A 257 -29.03 -11.12 7.37
C ARG A 257 -30.15 -12.09 6.99
N SER A 258 -29.85 -13.39 6.94
CA SER A 258 -30.80 -14.44 6.59
C SER A 258 -30.97 -15.42 7.75
N SER A 259 -31.97 -16.31 7.67
CA SER A 259 -32.16 -17.40 8.64
C SER A 259 -30.98 -18.38 8.70
N THR A 260 -30.15 -18.38 7.66
CA THR A 260 -28.91 -19.14 7.58
C THR A 260 -27.74 -18.17 7.68
N ALA A 261 -26.94 -18.29 8.73
CA ALA A 261 -25.68 -17.57 8.83
C ALA A 261 -24.64 -18.19 7.91
N SER A 262 -23.76 -17.35 7.38
CA SER A 262 -22.59 -17.79 6.62
C SER A 262 -21.32 -17.12 7.12
N LEU A 263 -20.25 -17.89 7.23
CA LEU A 263 -18.91 -17.42 7.57
C LEU A 263 -17.97 -17.79 6.43
N ARG A 264 -17.29 -16.80 5.84
CA ARG A 264 -16.35 -16.98 4.74
C ARG A 264 -14.98 -16.49 5.15
N LEU A 265 -13.96 -17.32 4.99
CA LEU A 265 -12.56 -16.92 5.14
C LEU A 265 -11.99 -16.60 3.74
N LEU A 266 -11.26 -15.49 3.64
CA LEU A 266 -10.71 -14.97 2.40
C LEU A 266 -9.19 -14.81 2.47
N LEU A 267 -8.52 -15.17 1.38
CA LEU A 267 -7.13 -14.80 1.10
C LEU A 267 -7.05 -14.12 -0.26
N ASN A 268 -6.45 -12.93 -0.32
CA ASN A 268 -6.31 -12.15 -1.56
C ASN A 268 -7.65 -12.01 -2.33
N ASN A 269 -8.73 -11.73 -1.60
CA ASN A 269 -10.11 -11.64 -2.11
C ASN A 269 -10.71 -12.93 -2.69
N VAL A 270 -10.07 -14.07 -2.49
CA VAL A 270 -10.59 -15.39 -2.85
C VAL A 270 -11.14 -16.06 -1.61
N VAL A 271 -12.37 -16.57 -1.68
CA VAL A 271 -12.94 -17.38 -0.60
C VAL A 271 -12.20 -18.72 -0.56
N VAL A 272 -11.49 -18.98 0.55
CA VAL A 272 -10.67 -20.19 0.73
C VAL A 272 -11.32 -21.23 1.63
N ALA A 273 -12.27 -20.80 2.47
CA ALA A 273 -13.09 -21.69 3.29
C ALA A 273 -14.44 -21.01 3.57
N GLN A 274 -15.49 -21.81 3.78
CA GLN A 274 -16.82 -21.33 4.08
C GLN A 274 -17.56 -22.32 4.99
N ALA A 275 -18.36 -21.79 5.91
CA ALA A 275 -19.31 -22.54 6.72
C ALA A 275 -20.67 -21.84 6.68
N GLU A 276 -21.73 -22.65 6.75
CA GLU A 276 -23.12 -22.17 6.82
C GLU A 276 -23.87 -22.96 7.89
N GLY A 277 -24.84 -22.32 8.53
CA GLY A 277 -25.61 -22.93 9.59
C GLY A 277 -26.80 -22.09 10.01
N VAL A 278 -27.81 -22.74 10.60
CA VAL A 278 -28.97 -22.05 11.15
C VAL A 278 -28.58 -21.48 12.50
N VAL A 279 -28.81 -20.18 12.68
CA VAL A 279 -28.60 -19.48 13.95
C VAL A 279 -29.88 -18.75 14.32
N ASP A 280 -30.13 -18.61 15.62
CA ASP A 280 -31.22 -17.76 16.08
C ASP A 280 -30.93 -16.31 15.67
N SER A 281 -31.90 -15.70 14.99
CA SER A 281 -31.90 -14.30 14.55
C SER A 281 -31.65 -13.27 15.66
N ARG A 282 -31.76 -13.66 16.93
CA ARG A 282 -31.44 -12.79 18.08
C ARG A 282 -29.94 -12.79 18.33
N THR A 283 -29.24 -11.95 17.60
CA THR A 283 -27.82 -11.73 17.85
C THR A 283 -27.62 -10.86 19.09
N GLY A 284 -26.57 -11.15 19.84
CA GLY A 284 -26.27 -10.47 21.10
C GLY A 284 -25.38 -9.24 20.92
N ARG A 285 -25.34 -8.44 21.98
CA ARG A 285 -24.41 -7.32 22.11
C ARG A 285 -23.00 -7.83 22.41
N VAL A 286 -22.02 -7.26 21.74
CA VAL A 286 -20.60 -7.43 22.05
C VAL A 286 -20.04 -6.15 22.64
N THR A 287 -19.16 -6.31 23.61
CA THR A 287 -18.63 -5.19 24.40
C THR A 287 -17.16 -4.91 24.17
N GLN A 288 -16.44 -5.85 23.53
CA GLN A 288 -15.00 -5.76 23.34
C GLN A 288 -14.53 -6.41 22.05
N HIS A 289 -13.37 -5.95 21.57
CA HIS A 289 -12.56 -6.68 20.61
C HIS A 289 -11.08 -6.56 20.92
N THR A 290 -10.32 -7.57 20.53
CA THR A 290 -8.88 -7.70 20.71
C THR A 290 -8.17 -8.00 19.39
N ILE A 291 -6.92 -7.55 19.29
CA ILE A 291 -5.98 -7.92 18.24
C ILE A 291 -4.73 -8.44 18.94
N GLY A 292 -4.25 -9.63 18.58
CA GLY A 292 -3.05 -10.22 19.17
C GLY A 292 -3.29 -11.36 20.15
N ALA A 293 -4.47 -11.45 20.75
CA ALA A 293 -4.83 -12.44 21.77
C ALA A 293 -6.36 -12.59 21.88
N ASP A 294 -6.83 -13.53 22.69
CA ASP A 294 -8.24 -13.66 23.04
C ASP A 294 -8.72 -12.53 23.99
N LEU A 295 -10.02 -12.47 24.28
CA LEU A 295 -10.61 -11.40 25.10
C LEU A 295 -10.04 -11.28 26.52
N ILE A 296 -9.40 -12.33 27.05
CA ILE A 296 -8.75 -12.31 28.37
C ILE A 296 -7.23 -12.12 28.29
N GLY A 297 -6.69 -11.86 27.08
CA GLY A 297 -5.26 -11.68 26.84
C GLY A 297 -4.45 -12.97 26.85
N SER A 298 -5.10 -14.13 26.72
CA SER A 298 -4.47 -15.44 26.58
C SER A 298 -4.37 -15.83 25.10
N ASN A 299 -3.73 -16.98 24.83
CA ASN A 299 -3.65 -17.57 23.48
C ASN A 299 -3.08 -16.59 22.42
N SER A 300 -2.08 -15.80 22.79
CA SER A 300 -1.54 -14.75 21.92
C SER A 300 -0.90 -15.30 20.65
N ALA A 301 -1.14 -14.64 19.51
CA ALA A 301 -0.60 -15.02 18.21
C ALA A 301 0.67 -14.24 17.83
N THR A 302 1.51 -14.87 17.02
CA THR A 302 2.68 -14.25 16.40
C THR A 302 2.36 -13.83 14.96
N PHE A 303 2.27 -12.53 14.69
CA PHE A 303 1.99 -11.97 13.36
C PHE A 303 2.40 -10.50 13.24
N GLN A 304 2.37 -9.97 12.02
CA GLN A 304 2.48 -8.54 11.74
C GLN A 304 1.25 -8.03 10.99
N ILE A 305 0.86 -6.79 11.23
CA ILE A 305 -0.27 -6.15 10.53
C ILE A 305 0.08 -4.74 10.06
N ARG A 306 -0.23 -4.43 8.79
CA ARG A 306 0.00 -3.10 8.20
C ARG A 306 -1.24 -2.21 8.25
N GLU A 307 -2.38 -2.80 7.94
CA GLU A 307 -3.67 -2.10 7.95
C GLU A 307 -4.79 -3.12 8.22
N LEU A 308 -5.81 -2.67 8.93
CA LEU A 308 -6.99 -3.44 9.29
C LEU A 308 -8.24 -2.57 9.24
N ILE A 309 -9.27 -3.10 8.60
CA ILE A 309 -10.59 -2.51 8.50
C ILE A 309 -11.61 -3.51 9.00
N ILE A 310 -12.44 -3.08 9.93
CA ILE A 310 -13.55 -3.86 10.47
C ILE A 310 -14.83 -3.11 10.16
N ALA A 311 -15.67 -3.69 9.32
CA ALA A 311 -16.99 -3.15 8.97
C ALA A 311 -18.09 -3.82 9.79
N THR A 312 -19.16 -3.08 10.08
CA THR A 312 -20.33 -3.54 10.83
C THR A 312 -21.28 -4.42 10.00
N SER A 313 -20.90 -4.81 8.79
CA SER A 313 -21.67 -5.72 7.95
C SER A 313 -20.75 -6.47 6.99
N PRO A 314 -21.16 -7.66 6.52
CA PRO A 314 -20.41 -8.39 5.50
C PRO A 314 -20.27 -7.56 4.22
N LEU A 315 -19.09 -7.57 3.61
CA LEU A 315 -18.87 -6.78 2.39
C LEU A 315 -19.46 -7.45 1.16
N GLU A 316 -20.16 -6.67 0.35
CA GLU A 316 -20.54 -7.10 -0.99
C GLU A 316 -19.31 -7.39 -1.86
N ALA A 317 -19.44 -8.31 -2.82
CA ALA A 317 -18.31 -8.74 -3.65
C ALA A 317 -17.65 -7.57 -4.43
N ALA A 318 -18.46 -6.61 -4.90
CA ALA A 318 -17.95 -5.43 -5.60
C ALA A 318 -17.11 -4.54 -4.66
N VAL A 319 -17.63 -4.22 -3.48
CA VAL A 319 -16.93 -3.40 -2.46
C VAL A 319 -15.66 -4.10 -1.98
N ARG A 320 -15.75 -5.40 -1.69
CA ARG A 320 -14.60 -6.21 -1.27
C ARG A 320 -13.50 -6.28 -2.33
N THR A 321 -13.86 -6.34 -3.61
CA THR A 321 -12.90 -6.29 -4.73
C THR A 321 -12.21 -4.94 -4.82
N GLN A 322 -12.94 -3.84 -4.61
CA GLN A 322 -12.34 -2.52 -4.55
C GLN A 322 -11.40 -2.36 -3.34
N LEU A 323 -11.79 -2.91 -2.18
CA LEU A 323 -10.98 -2.89 -0.98
C LEU A 323 -9.68 -3.70 -1.15
N ALA A 324 -9.78 -4.90 -1.72
CA ALA A 324 -8.62 -5.72 -2.04
C ALA A 324 -7.66 -5.01 -2.98
N ARG A 325 -8.19 -4.32 -4.00
CA ARG A 325 -7.40 -3.50 -4.92
C ARG A 325 -6.72 -2.33 -4.20
N TYR A 326 -7.43 -1.66 -3.29
CA TYR A 326 -6.84 -0.61 -2.46
C TYR A 326 -5.65 -1.16 -1.65
N PHE A 327 -5.83 -2.28 -0.96
CA PHE A 327 -4.75 -2.90 -0.20
C PHE A 327 -3.57 -3.32 -1.07
N TRP A 328 -3.83 -3.91 -2.25
CA TRP A 328 -2.79 -4.26 -3.20
C TRP A 328 -2.01 -3.01 -3.62
N LEU A 329 -2.68 -1.94 -4.03
CA LEU A 329 -2.03 -0.70 -4.46
C LEU A 329 -1.24 -0.01 -3.35
N ARG A 330 -1.66 -0.17 -2.09
CA ARG A 330 -1.04 0.48 -0.94
C ARG A 330 0.17 -0.28 -0.41
N TRP A 331 0.09 -1.61 -0.40
CA TRP A 331 1.01 -2.45 0.39
C TRP A 331 1.78 -3.48 -0.43
N HIS A 332 1.52 -3.60 -1.73
CA HIS A 332 2.26 -4.49 -2.63
C HIS A 332 3.50 -3.78 -3.18
N ASP A 333 4.48 -3.62 -2.30
CA ASP A 333 5.87 -3.24 -2.62
C ASP A 333 6.81 -4.41 -2.38
#